data_AF-A0A349EVF9-F1
#
_entry.id   AF-A0A349EVF9-F1
#
_cell.length_a   1.000
_cell.length_b   1.000
_cell.length_c   1.000
_cell.angle_alpha   90.00
_cell.angle_beta   90.00
_cell.angle_gamma   90.00
#
_symmetry.space_group_name_H-M   'P 1'
#
loop_
_entity.id
_entity.type
_entity.pdbx_description
1 polymer ?
#
loop_
_entity_poly.entity_id
_entity_poly.type
_entity_poly.pdbx_seq_one_letter_code
_entity_poly.pdbx_strand_id
1 'polypeptide(L)'
;MASKTFNERYTDEEYVSKRELADKLRLNLVDSMWSGILAYRKQFAKPLTGITLITKQKMYLTSTQALYDKYSEFETKLSYFQTEYVKTCLDKDSEKEINKYAYLLILKLCCQALKINASELSLKAIVNGVYRDTDPSLTYINAYYKAISSFEDAPSYTDGLDFLGHEYSILKGTNELTSFYRNSDSKSIYVRSVVSKVYESAPANEIPDLIDSLLSFEKLDNKKGFLKALIIEYFINYIKPFDDNNLLMGVLLSKWCLSRANLTNVASILPFEAAFIPSNRLNDYFESIQQTGDVTYFLMYAMEKISPLLDELLDQMHQINKNIIKKEHFDKEKIEMETSPVIEEIK
;
A
#
# COMPACT_ATOMS: atom_id res chain seq x y z
N MET A 1 -11.45 14.81 -31.60
CA MET A 1 -11.68 14.58 -30.16
C MET A 1 -12.58 15.71 -29.67
N ALA A 2 -13.76 15.39 -29.14
CA ALA A 2 -14.61 16.41 -28.52
C ALA A 2 -13.88 17.01 -27.30
N SER A 3 -13.93 18.33 -27.13
CA SER A 3 -13.42 18.97 -25.92
C SER A 3 -14.21 18.42 -24.73
N LYS A 4 -13.52 17.77 -23.79
CA LYS A 4 -14.14 17.29 -22.55
C LYS A 4 -14.76 18.45 -21.79
N THR A 5 -15.86 18.17 -21.09
CA THR A 5 -16.49 19.17 -20.23
C THR A 5 -15.60 19.48 -19.03
N PHE A 6 -15.81 20.64 -18.40
CA PHE A 6 -15.05 21.04 -17.21
C PHE A 6 -15.10 19.98 -16.09
N ASN A 7 -16.28 19.40 -15.86
CA ASN A 7 -16.48 18.40 -14.80
C ASN A 7 -15.77 17.07 -15.11
N GLU A 8 -15.77 16.65 -16.38
CA GLU A 8 -15.03 15.48 -16.86
C GLU A 8 -13.53 15.64 -16.65
N ARG A 9 -12.95 16.78 -17.06
CA ARG A 9 -11.51 17.02 -16.90
C ARG A 9 -11.05 16.86 -15.45
N TYR A 10 -11.73 17.54 -14.53
CA TYR A 10 -11.37 17.53 -13.10
C TYR A 10 -11.86 16.28 -12.34
N THR A 11 -12.44 15.31 -13.04
CA THR A 11 -12.78 13.98 -12.51
C THR A 11 -11.91 12.92 -13.16
N ASP A 12 -12.04 12.74 -14.47
CA ASP A 12 -11.45 11.63 -15.23
C ASP A 12 -9.94 11.73 -15.37
N GLU A 13 -9.41 12.94 -15.52
CA GLU A 13 -7.98 13.15 -15.78
C GLU A 13 -7.22 13.44 -14.49
N GLU A 14 -7.67 14.43 -13.72
CA GLU A 14 -6.91 14.98 -12.60
C GLU A 14 -7.42 14.53 -11.22
N TYR A 15 -8.66 14.04 -11.12
CA TYR A 15 -9.38 13.68 -9.89
C TYR A 15 -9.02 14.55 -8.66
N VAL A 16 -9.33 15.86 -8.75
CA VAL A 16 -8.86 16.85 -7.77
C VAL A 16 -9.79 17.00 -6.57
N SER A 17 -9.25 17.43 -5.44
CA SER A 17 -10.03 17.99 -4.31
C SER A 17 -10.50 19.41 -4.61
N LYS A 18 -11.42 19.94 -3.77
CA LYS A 18 -11.87 21.33 -3.87
C LYS A 18 -10.71 22.32 -3.76
N ARG A 19 -9.78 22.05 -2.85
CA ARG A 19 -8.62 22.91 -2.60
C ARG A 19 -7.66 22.90 -3.78
N GLU A 20 -7.34 21.73 -4.30
CA GLU A 20 -6.52 21.62 -5.52
C GLU A 20 -7.16 22.31 -6.72
N LEU A 21 -8.49 22.23 -6.85
CA LEU A 21 -9.22 22.95 -7.89
C LEU A 21 -9.04 24.47 -7.75
N ALA A 22 -9.22 24.99 -6.53
CA ALA A 22 -9.01 26.40 -6.22
C ALA A 22 -7.58 26.86 -6.53
N ASP A 23 -6.59 26.08 -6.12
CA ASP A 23 -5.17 26.35 -6.35
C ASP A 23 -4.82 26.32 -7.85
N LYS A 24 -5.31 25.32 -8.59
CA LYS A 24 -5.09 25.18 -10.05
C LYS A 24 -5.71 26.32 -10.84
N LEU A 25 -6.93 26.73 -10.47
CA LEU A 25 -7.62 27.83 -11.14
C LEU A 25 -7.16 29.21 -10.66
N ARG A 26 -6.38 29.28 -9.57
CA ARG A 26 -6.00 30.52 -8.89
C ARG A 26 -7.23 31.34 -8.48
N LEU A 27 -8.26 30.66 -7.97
CA LEU A 27 -9.53 31.26 -7.56
C LEU A 27 -9.79 30.98 -6.08
N ASN A 28 -10.31 31.99 -5.38
CA ASN A 28 -10.67 31.85 -3.95
C ASN A 28 -12.03 31.17 -3.73
N LEU A 29 -12.93 31.23 -4.73
CA LEU A 29 -14.29 30.71 -4.66
C LEU A 29 -14.54 29.80 -5.87
N VAL A 30 -14.70 28.50 -5.60
CA VAL A 30 -14.95 27.49 -6.62
C VAL A 30 -16.21 26.66 -6.33
N ASP A 31 -17.10 27.12 -5.44
CA ASP A 31 -18.24 26.33 -4.94
C ASP A 31 -19.20 25.82 -6.02
N SER A 32 -19.55 26.67 -6.98
CA SER A 32 -20.45 26.29 -8.07
C SER A 32 -19.82 25.25 -9.00
N MET A 33 -18.55 25.46 -9.38
CA MET A 33 -17.75 24.53 -10.17
C MET A 33 -17.55 23.20 -9.43
N TRP A 34 -17.25 23.26 -8.14
CA TRP A 34 -17.08 22.11 -7.28
C TRP A 34 -18.36 21.29 -7.14
N SER A 35 -19.50 21.95 -6.98
CA SER A 35 -20.81 21.30 -6.94
C SER A 35 -21.11 20.55 -8.25
N GLY A 36 -20.72 21.13 -9.39
CA GLY A 36 -20.80 20.46 -10.71
C GLY A 36 -19.94 19.19 -10.80
N ILE A 37 -18.70 19.25 -10.31
CA ILE A 37 -17.79 18.10 -10.24
C ILE A 37 -18.35 17.00 -9.33
N LEU A 38 -18.83 17.36 -8.14
CA LEU A 38 -19.43 16.39 -7.21
C LEU A 38 -20.68 15.73 -7.80
N ALA A 39 -21.55 16.52 -8.45
CA ALA A 39 -22.73 16.00 -9.12
C ALA A 39 -22.37 15.01 -10.23
N TYR A 40 -21.36 15.33 -11.04
CA TYR A 40 -20.85 14.44 -12.08
C TYR A 40 -20.32 13.13 -11.48
N ARG A 41 -19.43 13.19 -10.48
CA ARG A 41 -18.90 12.00 -9.80
C ARG A 41 -20.00 11.12 -9.23
N LYS A 42 -21.02 11.73 -8.62
CA LYS A 42 -22.13 10.99 -8.01
C LYS A 42 -22.95 10.18 -9.03
N GLN A 43 -23.03 10.62 -10.28
CA GLN A 43 -23.70 9.85 -11.36
C GLN A 43 -23.00 8.50 -11.62
N PHE A 44 -21.70 8.42 -11.34
CA PHE A 44 -20.87 7.22 -11.53
C PHE A 44 -20.48 6.55 -10.21
N ALA A 45 -21.15 6.90 -9.11
CA ALA A 45 -20.87 6.34 -7.80
C ALA A 45 -21.25 4.85 -7.74
N LYS A 46 -20.30 4.01 -7.35
CA LYS A 46 -20.48 2.60 -7.04
C LYS A 46 -20.30 2.39 -5.53
N PRO A 47 -21.38 2.12 -4.78
CA PRO A 47 -21.28 1.94 -3.34
C PRO A 47 -20.39 0.75 -3.00
N LEU A 48 -19.71 0.86 -1.86
CA LEU A 48 -18.98 -0.24 -1.23
C LEU A 48 -19.93 -1.02 -0.32
N THR A 49 -19.78 -2.34 -0.31
CA THR A 49 -20.63 -3.26 0.45
C THR A 49 -20.06 -3.46 1.85
N GLY A 50 -20.89 -3.36 2.89
CA GLY A 50 -20.48 -3.68 4.27
C GLY A 50 -19.70 -2.59 5.03
N ILE A 51 -19.21 -1.56 4.34
CA ILE A 51 -18.34 -0.52 4.94
C ILE A 51 -18.98 0.87 4.92
N THR A 52 -18.84 1.61 6.02
CA THR A 52 -19.35 2.98 6.19
C THR A 52 -18.34 3.85 6.93
N LEU A 53 -18.42 5.16 6.74
CA LEU A 53 -17.66 6.11 7.56
C LEU A 53 -18.11 6.07 9.03
N ILE A 54 -17.34 6.68 9.93
CA ILE A 54 -17.71 6.84 11.35
C ILE A 54 -19.07 7.57 11.47
N THR A 55 -19.36 8.49 10.54
CA THR A 55 -20.65 9.19 10.42
C THR A 55 -21.82 8.32 9.94
N LYS A 56 -21.59 7.02 9.71
CA LYS A 56 -22.49 6.03 9.11
C LYS A 56 -22.88 6.33 7.65
N GLN A 57 -22.22 7.31 7.03
CA GLN A 57 -22.36 7.57 5.60
C GLN A 57 -21.77 6.42 4.78
N LYS A 58 -22.50 5.97 3.76
CA LYS A 58 -22.03 4.93 2.83
C LYS A 58 -20.82 5.43 2.05
N MET A 59 -19.78 4.61 2.02
CA MET A 59 -18.62 4.85 1.18
C MET A 59 -18.90 4.36 -0.23
N TYR A 60 -18.28 5.00 -1.22
CA TYR A 60 -18.39 4.61 -2.62
C TYR A 60 -17.10 4.96 -3.36
N LEU A 61 -16.92 4.35 -4.53
CA LEU A 61 -15.91 4.76 -5.49
C LEU A 61 -16.58 5.30 -6.76
N THR A 62 -15.98 6.27 -7.41
CA THR A 62 -16.38 6.81 -8.69
C THR A 62 -15.77 5.95 -9.80
N SER A 63 -16.60 5.48 -10.73
CA SER A 63 -16.19 4.55 -11.79
C SER A 63 -16.66 5.01 -13.18
N THR A 64 -16.15 6.15 -13.63
CA THR A 64 -16.23 6.53 -15.06
C THR A 64 -15.38 5.57 -15.90
N GLN A 65 -15.56 5.57 -17.22
CA GLN A 65 -14.73 4.73 -18.10
C GLN A 65 -13.23 5.05 -17.95
N ALA A 66 -12.87 6.34 -17.91
CA ALA A 66 -11.48 6.76 -17.76
C ALA A 66 -10.86 6.32 -16.42
N LEU A 67 -11.62 6.36 -15.33
CA LEU A 67 -11.15 5.85 -14.04
C LEU A 67 -11.03 4.32 -14.05
N TYR A 68 -11.96 3.63 -14.71
CA TYR A 68 -11.86 2.18 -14.91
C TYR A 68 -10.60 1.77 -15.69
N ASP A 69 -10.25 2.54 -16.72
CA ASP A 69 -9.04 2.31 -17.52
C ASP A 69 -7.79 2.48 -16.64
N LYS A 70 -7.73 3.53 -15.80
CA LYS A 70 -6.64 3.74 -14.82
C LYS A 70 -6.54 2.59 -13.80
N TYR A 71 -7.66 2.11 -13.28
CA TYR A 71 -7.66 0.95 -12.38
C TYR A 71 -7.14 -0.31 -13.08
N SER A 72 -7.52 -0.50 -14.35
CA SER A 72 -7.11 -1.66 -15.13
C SER A 72 -5.64 -1.61 -15.55
N GLU A 73 -5.11 -0.42 -15.82
CA GLU A 73 -3.67 -0.21 -16.07
C GLU A 73 -2.84 -0.59 -14.83
N PHE A 74 -3.25 -0.12 -13.65
CA PHE A 74 -2.56 -0.47 -12.41
C PHE A 74 -2.63 -1.98 -12.08
N GLU A 75 -3.79 -2.61 -12.30
CA GLU A 75 -3.93 -4.07 -12.14
C GLU A 75 -3.06 -4.87 -13.11
N THR A 76 -2.97 -4.41 -14.36
CA THR A 76 -2.09 -5.02 -15.37
C THR A 76 -0.63 -4.89 -14.94
N LYS A 77 -0.25 -3.74 -14.39
CA LYS A 77 1.09 -3.52 -13.85
C LYS A 77 1.41 -4.45 -12.68
N LEU A 78 0.49 -4.64 -11.74
CA LEU A 78 0.65 -5.60 -10.64
C LEU A 78 0.79 -7.04 -11.16
N SER A 79 0.01 -7.41 -12.17
CA SER A 79 0.08 -8.75 -12.78
C SER A 79 1.41 -8.97 -13.51
N TYR A 80 1.91 -7.95 -14.21
CA TYR A 80 3.23 -7.97 -14.83
C TYR A 80 4.33 -8.08 -13.79
N PHE A 81 4.26 -7.28 -12.71
CA PHE A 81 5.17 -7.34 -11.58
C PHE A 81 5.26 -8.74 -10.98
N GLN A 82 4.10 -9.36 -10.70
CA GLN A 82 4.05 -10.73 -10.21
C GLN A 82 4.72 -11.72 -11.16
N THR A 83 4.48 -11.58 -12.46
CA THR A 83 5.06 -12.45 -13.48
C THR A 83 6.59 -12.34 -13.51
N GLU A 84 7.13 -11.11 -13.49
CA GLU A 84 8.58 -10.89 -13.47
C GLU A 84 9.21 -11.34 -12.16
N TYR A 85 8.55 -11.10 -11.01
CA TYR A 85 9.02 -11.59 -9.72
C TYR A 85 9.14 -13.12 -9.71
N VAL A 86 8.10 -13.84 -10.16
CA VAL A 86 8.12 -15.31 -10.22
C VAL A 86 9.26 -15.82 -11.11
N LYS A 87 9.53 -15.17 -12.25
CA LYS A 87 10.66 -15.52 -13.11
C LYS A 87 12.01 -15.28 -12.43
N THR A 88 12.19 -14.14 -11.76
CA THR A 88 13.42 -13.83 -11.03
C THR A 88 13.65 -14.79 -9.87
N CYS A 89 12.59 -15.25 -9.21
CA CYS A 89 12.68 -16.18 -8.09
C CYS A 89 12.88 -17.65 -8.49
N LEU A 90 13.03 -17.96 -9.79
CA LEU A 90 13.47 -19.29 -10.22
C LEU A 90 14.88 -19.62 -9.70
N ASP A 91 15.70 -18.59 -9.49
CA ASP A 91 16.98 -18.69 -8.81
C ASP A 91 16.87 -18.15 -7.37
N LYS A 92 17.29 -18.96 -6.40
CA LYS A 92 17.15 -18.62 -4.96
C LYS A 92 18.05 -17.46 -4.52
N ASP A 93 19.19 -17.28 -5.17
CA ASP A 93 20.07 -16.15 -4.83
C ASP A 93 19.50 -14.83 -5.36
N SER A 94 18.91 -14.88 -6.55
CA SER A 94 18.14 -13.77 -7.14
C SER A 94 16.90 -13.42 -6.32
N GLU A 95 16.15 -14.40 -5.83
CA GLU A 95 15.04 -14.19 -4.89
C GLU A 95 15.51 -13.45 -3.63
N LYS A 96 16.60 -13.91 -3.01
CA LYS A 96 17.17 -13.23 -1.83
C LYS A 96 17.61 -11.80 -2.15
N GLU A 97 18.23 -11.59 -3.32
CA GLU A 97 18.71 -10.27 -3.74
C GLU A 97 17.55 -9.29 -3.94
N ILE A 98 16.51 -9.68 -4.69
CA ILE A 98 15.34 -8.81 -4.92
C ILE A 98 14.55 -8.58 -3.62
N ASN A 99 14.39 -9.59 -2.78
CA ASN A 99 13.68 -9.45 -1.50
C ASN A 99 14.42 -8.50 -0.56
N LYS A 100 15.76 -8.62 -0.46
CA LYS A 100 16.55 -7.67 0.33
C LYS A 100 16.41 -6.24 -0.17
N TYR A 101 16.43 -6.03 -1.49
CA TYR A 101 16.25 -4.72 -2.08
C TYR A 101 14.84 -4.16 -1.77
N ALA A 102 13.80 -4.96 -2.01
CA ALA A 102 12.42 -4.56 -1.79
C ALA A 102 12.13 -4.27 -0.31
N TYR A 103 12.61 -5.11 0.61
CA TYR A 103 12.48 -4.86 2.05
C TYR A 103 13.22 -3.58 2.46
N LEU A 104 14.42 -3.33 1.95
CA LEU A 104 15.12 -2.07 2.24
C LEU A 104 14.34 -0.85 1.75
N LEU A 105 13.75 -0.91 0.55
CA LEU A 105 12.87 0.13 0.03
C LEU A 105 11.65 0.33 0.94
N ILE A 106 10.96 -0.75 1.29
CA ILE A 106 9.80 -0.73 2.20
C ILE A 106 10.13 -0.10 3.55
N LEU A 107 11.26 -0.47 4.17
CA LEU A 107 11.64 0.10 5.46
C LEU A 107 11.97 1.60 5.36
N LYS A 108 12.54 2.06 4.24
CA LYS A 108 12.72 3.50 3.96
C LYS A 108 11.37 4.22 3.86
N LEU A 109 10.40 3.63 3.16
CA LEU A 109 9.04 4.18 3.03
C LEU A 109 8.33 4.22 4.39
N CYS A 110 8.46 3.18 5.22
CA CYS A 110 7.94 3.15 6.59
C CYS A 110 8.49 4.31 7.41
N CYS A 111 9.82 4.53 7.36
CA CYS A 111 10.46 5.63 8.08
C CYS A 111 9.95 6.99 7.61
N GLN A 112 9.77 7.19 6.29
CA GLN A 112 9.18 8.42 5.75
C GLN A 112 7.73 8.61 6.20
N ALA A 113 6.93 7.55 6.15
CA ALA A 113 5.52 7.57 6.52
C ALA A 113 5.32 7.91 8.01
N LEU A 114 6.14 7.31 8.87
CA LEU A 114 6.12 7.48 10.32
C LEU A 114 6.97 8.67 10.81
N LYS A 115 7.66 9.38 9.90
CA LYS A 115 8.60 10.48 10.21
C LYS A 115 9.72 10.07 11.17
N ILE A 116 10.20 8.84 11.04
CA ILE A 116 11.33 8.29 11.79
C ILE A 116 12.62 8.60 11.01
N ASN A 117 13.63 9.13 11.71
CA ASN A 117 14.94 9.36 11.12
C ASN A 117 15.80 8.11 11.28
N ALA A 118 16.00 7.37 10.19
CA ALA A 118 16.79 6.14 10.18
C ALA A 118 17.97 6.26 9.21
N SER A 119 19.16 5.84 9.66
CA SER A 119 20.31 5.75 8.75
C SER A 119 20.19 4.52 7.84
N GLU A 120 20.67 4.64 6.60
CA GLU A 120 20.65 3.52 5.65
C GLU A 120 21.43 2.30 6.17
N LEU A 121 22.50 2.52 6.93
CA LEU A 121 23.26 1.45 7.59
C LEU A 121 22.40 0.66 8.58
N SER A 122 21.54 1.33 9.36
CA SER A 122 20.66 0.66 10.33
C SER A 122 19.59 -0.16 9.61
N LEU A 123 18.99 0.37 8.55
CA LEU A 123 17.99 -0.36 7.76
C LEU A 123 18.62 -1.59 7.05
N LYS A 124 19.83 -1.44 6.51
CA LYS A 124 20.59 -2.58 5.96
C LYS A 124 20.94 -3.60 7.04
N ALA A 125 21.24 -3.16 8.27
CA ALA A 125 21.49 -4.07 9.39
C ALA A 125 20.24 -4.88 9.74
N ILE A 126 19.05 -4.27 9.71
CA ILE A 126 17.76 -4.95 9.94
C ILE A 126 17.54 -6.03 8.88
N VAL A 127 17.62 -5.65 7.60
CA VAL A 127 17.38 -6.57 6.47
C VAL A 127 18.41 -7.71 6.40
N ASN A 128 19.63 -7.48 6.89
CA ASN A 128 20.67 -8.52 6.96
C ASN A 128 20.65 -9.33 8.27
N GLY A 129 19.71 -9.07 9.19
CA GLY A 129 19.59 -9.81 10.46
C GLY A 129 20.72 -9.55 11.46
N VAL A 130 21.45 -8.44 11.33
CA VAL A 130 22.58 -8.07 12.21
C VAL A 130 22.28 -6.88 13.12
N TYR A 131 21.07 -6.32 13.04
CA TYR A 131 20.61 -5.23 13.89
C TYR A 131 20.42 -5.71 15.34
N ARG A 132 20.89 -4.90 16.31
CA ARG A 132 20.90 -5.26 17.74
C ARG A 132 20.02 -4.35 18.60
N ASP A 133 18.92 -3.85 18.04
CA ASP A 133 17.89 -3.07 18.74
C ASP A 133 18.44 -1.94 19.62
N THR A 134 19.36 -1.15 19.06
CA THR A 134 20.03 -0.05 19.78
C THR A 134 19.25 1.26 19.76
N ASP A 135 18.25 1.39 18.88
CA ASP A 135 17.43 2.59 18.71
C ASP A 135 15.94 2.25 18.92
N PRO A 136 15.30 2.72 20.01
CA PRO A 136 13.89 2.47 20.27
C PRO A 136 12.95 2.94 19.16
N SER A 137 13.34 3.94 18.35
CA SER A 137 12.54 4.41 17.23
C SER A 137 12.47 3.39 16.08
N LEU A 138 13.44 2.47 16.00
CA LEU A 138 13.49 1.41 14.98
C LEU A 138 12.89 0.09 15.44
N THR A 139 12.46 -0.03 16.70
CA THR A 139 11.84 -1.27 17.21
C THR A 139 10.63 -1.68 16.37
N TYR A 140 9.73 -0.75 16.06
CA TYR A 140 8.56 -1.03 15.23
C TYR A 140 8.91 -1.31 13.76
N ILE A 141 10.00 -0.71 13.26
CA ILE A 141 10.52 -0.95 11.90
C ILE A 141 11.10 -2.36 11.78
N ASN A 142 11.86 -2.80 12.79
CA ASN A 142 12.39 -4.16 12.87
C ASN A 142 11.26 -5.19 13.05
N ALA A 143 10.28 -4.90 13.90
CA ALA A 143 9.13 -5.78 14.06
C ALA A 143 8.29 -5.89 12.78
N TYR A 144 8.09 -4.79 12.06
CA TYR A 144 7.45 -4.79 10.75
C TYR A 144 8.22 -5.61 9.72
N TYR A 145 9.56 -5.50 9.71
CA TYR A 145 10.40 -6.35 8.87
C TYR A 145 10.17 -7.85 9.15
N LYS A 146 10.08 -8.24 10.43
CA LYS A 146 9.80 -9.64 10.82
C LYS A 146 8.43 -10.09 10.31
N ALA A 147 7.40 -9.24 10.42
CA ALA A 147 6.06 -9.51 9.90
C ALA A 147 6.08 -9.73 8.37
N ILE A 148 6.63 -8.80 7.60
CA ILE A 148 6.64 -8.92 6.13
C ILE A 148 7.60 -9.99 5.60
N SER A 149 8.65 -10.36 6.34
CA SER A 149 9.56 -11.43 5.94
C SER A 149 9.06 -12.84 6.24
N SER A 150 8.06 -12.98 7.15
CA SER A 150 7.37 -14.24 7.46
C SER A 150 6.01 -14.37 6.76
N PHE A 151 5.76 -13.55 5.74
CA PHE A 151 4.46 -13.42 5.10
C PHE A 151 4.02 -14.64 4.27
N GLU A 152 4.89 -15.63 4.06
CA GLU A 152 4.56 -16.86 3.34
C GLU A 152 3.44 -17.64 4.04
N ASP A 153 3.35 -17.53 5.38
CA ASP A 153 2.29 -18.15 6.18
C ASP A 153 0.99 -17.34 6.18
N ALA A 154 1.00 -16.09 5.69
CA ALA A 154 -0.16 -15.19 5.74
C ALA A 154 -1.43 -15.76 5.05
N PRO A 155 -1.35 -16.46 3.90
CA PRO A 155 -2.53 -17.07 3.28
C PRO A 155 -3.19 -18.17 4.10
N SER A 156 -2.49 -18.75 5.09
CA SER A 156 -3.04 -19.80 5.96
C SER A 156 -4.14 -19.28 6.89
N TYR A 157 -4.14 -17.96 7.17
CA TYR A 157 -5.19 -17.32 7.93
C TYR A 157 -6.46 -17.18 7.10
N THR A 158 -7.52 -17.87 7.51
CA THR A 158 -8.84 -17.80 6.88
C THR A 158 -9.68 -16.62 7.37
N ASP A 159 -9.36 -16.07 8.54
CA ASP A 159 -10.05 -14.93 9.12
C ASP A 159 -9.12 -13.74 9.31
N GLY A 160 -9.63 -12.56 8.96
CA GLY A 160 -8.86 -11.31 9.01
C GLY A 160 -8.60 -10.86 10.44
N LEU A 161 -9.46 -11.20 11.41
CA LEU A 161 -9.22 -10.93 12.85
C LEU A 161 -8.03 -11.73 13.39
N ASP A 162 -7.94 -13.01 13.05
CA ASP A 162 -6.84 -13.87 13.50
C ASP A 162 -5.50 -13.36 12.94
N PHE A 163 -5.46 -13.04 11.64
CA PHE A 163 -4.29 -12.44 11.01
C PHE A 163 -3.89 -11.13 11.71
N LEU A 164 -4.86 -10.25 11.91
CA LEU A 164 -4.68 -8.98 12.59
C LEU A 164 -4.12 -9.15 14.02
N GLY A 165 -4.65 -10.10 14.79
CA GLY A 165 -4.14 -10.41 16.14
C GLY A 165 -2.71 -10.92 16.12
N HIS A 166 -2.39 -11.85 15.22
CA HIS A 166 -1.05 -12.38 15.03
C HIS A 166 -0.05 -11.26 14.70
N GLU A 167 -0.32 -10.47 13.66
CA GLU A 167 0.60 -9.40 13.24
C GLU A 167 0.77 -8.32 14.32
N TYR A 168 -0.29 -7.97 15.03
CA TYR A 168 -0.18 -7.00 16.13
C TYR A 168 0.70 -7.52 17.28
N SER A 169 0.64 -8.83 17.56
CA SER A 169 1.51 -9.48 18.55
C SER A 169 2.99 -9.38 18.16
N ILE A 170 3.31 -9.56 16.88
CA ILE A 170 4.66 -9.37 16.32
C ILE A 170 5.11 -7.92 16.48
N LEU A 171 4.27 -6.95 16.09
CA LEU A 171 4.60 -5.53 16.19
C LEU A 171 4.80 -5.05 17.63
N LYS A 172 4.10 -5.66 18.59
CA LYS A 172 4.26 -5.40 20.03
C LYS A 172 5.41 -6.16 20.67
N GLY A 173 5.94 -7.19 20.00
CA GLY A 173 6.93 -8.09 20.59
C GLY A 173 6.38 -8.88 21.79
N THR A 174 5.09 -9.20 21.80
CA THR A 174 4.44 -9.99 22.86
C THR A 174 3.75 -11.20 22.27
N ASN A 175 3.76 -12.32 22.99
CA ASN A 175 2.97 -13.51 22.64
C ASN A 175 1.61 -13.53 23.36
N GLU A 176 1.38 -12.57 24.26
CA GLU A 176 0.19 -12.49 25.10
C GLU A 176 -0.50 -11.15 24.86
N LEU A 177 -1.48 -11.12 23.94
CA LEU A 177 -2.36 -9.98 23.74
C LEU A 177 -3.56 -10.10 24.69
N THR A 178 -3.62 -9.21 25.69
CA THR A 178 -4.77 -9.14 26.61
C THR A 178 -5.96 -8.36 26.03
N SER A 179 -5.71 -7.47 25.07
CA SER A 179 -6.73 -6.75 24.30
C SER A 179 -6.19 -6.36 22.93
N PHE A 180 -7.04 -6.43 21.92
CA PHE A 180 -6.68 -6.14 20.53
C PHE A 180 -6.90 -4.66 20.16
N TYR A 181 -8.03 -4.09 20.54
CA TYR A 181 -8.36 -2.69 20.28
C TYR A 181 -8.00 -1.78 21.45
N ARG A 182 -7.80 -0.49 21.15
CA ARG A 182 -7.68 0.53 22.21
C ARG A 182 -8.99 0.67 22.98
N ASN A 183 -8.88 0.82 24.29
CA ASN A 183 -10.03 0.93 25.21
C ASN A 183 -10.41 2.38 25.54
N SER A 184 -9.68 3.35 25.00
CA SER A 184 -9.94 4.77 25.22
C SER A 184 -9.88 5.54 23.90
N ASP A 185 -10.61 6.65 23.85
CA ASP A 185 -10.51 7.59 22.74
C ASP A 185 -9.08 8.13 22.64
N SER A 186 -8.58 8.23 21.42
CA SER A 186 -7.30 8.91 21.18
C SER A 186 -7.43 10.35 21.66
N LYS A 187 -6.41 10.85 22.38
CA LYS A 187 -6.34 12.25 22.78
C LYS A 187 -6.30 13.14 21.53
N SER A 188 -7.44 13.68 21.14
CA SER A 188 -7.53 14.57 19.99
C SER A 188 -6.85 15.90 20.29
N ILE A 189 -5.97 16.34 19.40
CA ILE A 189 -5.33 17.66 19.49
C ILE A 189 -6.21 18.71 18.79
N TYR A 190 -7.05 18.28 17.83
CA TYR A 190 -7.92 19.16 17.08
C TYR A 190 -9.41 18.87 17.38
N VAL A 191 -9.99 19.65 18.30
CA VAL A 191 -11.43 19.90 18.31
C VAL A 191 -11.74 20.83 17.13
N ARG A 192 -11.62 20.34 15.88
CA ARG A 192 -12.17 21.10 14.75
C ARG A 192 -13.68 21.08 14.89
N SER A 193 -14.24 22.28 14.94
CA SER A 193 -15.62 22.61 15.27
C SER A 193 -16.67 21.71 14.58
N VAL A 194 -17.80 21.58 15.27
CA VAL A 194 -19.04 20.84 14.95
C VAL A 194 -19.54 20.99 13.48
N VAL A 195 -19.04 21.97 12.74
CA VAL A 195 -19.48 22.33 11.39
C VAL A 195 -19.00 21.35 10.31
N SER A 196 -17.90 20.62 10.51
CA SER A 196 -17.33 19.74 9.46
C SER A 196 -17.12 18.28 9.85
N LYS A 197 -17.33 17.90 11.12
CA LYS A 197 -17.16 16.54 11.68
C LYS A 197 -16.03 15.71 11.03
N VAL A 198 -14.83 16.29 10.93
CA VAL A 198 -13.65 15.54 10.52
C VAL A 198 -13.14 14.78 11.75
N TYR A 199 -13.18 13.46 11.70
CA TYR A 199 -12.69 12.58 12.73
C TYR A 199 -11.19 12.33 12.55
N GLU A 200 -10.45 12.44 13.65
CA GLU A 200 -9.04 12.02 13.71
C GLU A 200 -8.89 10.51 13.93
N SER A 201 -9.88 9.90 14.58
CA SER A 201 -10.01 8.47 14.86
C SER A 201 -11.46 8.16 15.24
N ALA A 202 -11.82 6.87 15.30
CA ALA A 202 -13.13 6.43 15.75
C ALA A 202 -13.31 6.55 17.27
N PRO A 203 -14.54 6.72 17.79
CA PRO A 203 -14.81 6.44 19.20
C PRO A 203 -14.41 4.99 19.55
N ALA A 204 -13.77 4.76 20.70
CA ALA A 204 -13.23 3.45 21.06
C ALA A 204 -14.30 2.35 21.11
N ASN A 205 -15.50 2.72 21.57
CA ASN A 205 -16.65 1.82 21.62
C ASN A 205 -17.25 1.48 20.25
N GLU A 206 -16.93 2.21 19.18
CA GLU A 206 -17.37 1.92 17.81
C GLU A 206 -16.36 1.07 17.01
N ILE A 207 -15.13 0.88 17.51
CA ILE A 207 -14.07 0.16 16.78
C ILE A 207 -14.48 -1.27 16.41
N PRO A 208 -15.05 -2.10 17.31
CA PRO A 208 -15.41 -3.47 16.97
C PRO A 208 -16.36 -3.55 15.76
N ASP A 209 -17.45 -2.77 15.79
CA ASP A 209 -18.43 -2.71 14.70
C ASP A 209 -17.79 -2.24 13.38
N LEU A 210 -16.89 -1.25 13.44
CA LEU A 210 -16.19 -0.74 12.26
C LEU A 210 -15.24 -1.77 11.64
N ILE A 211 -14.53 -2.55 12.47
CA ILE A 211 -13.67 -3.64 11.99
C ILE A 211 -14.52 -4.79 11.43
N ASP A 212 -15.63 -5.15 12.06
CA ASP A 212 -16.53 -6.17 11.54
C ASP A 212 -17.10 -5.77 10.17
N SER A 213 -17.44 -4.48 10.01
CA SER A 213 -17.80 -3.87 8.73
C SER A 213 -16.70 -3.98 7.68
N LEU A 214 -15.44 -3.71 8.07
CA LEU A 214 -14.28 -3.81 7.19
C LEU A 214 -14.05 -5.25 6.71
N LEU A 215 -14.14 -6.22 7.61
CA LEU A 215 -13.94 -7.64 7.29
C LEU A 215 -15.10 -8.20 6.47
N SER A 216 -16.32 -7.70 6.72
CA SER A 216 -17.47 -7.97 5.85
C SER A 216 -17.25 -7.42 4.44
N PHE A 217 -16.68 -6.22 4.30
CA PHE A 217 -16.32 -5.64 3.00
C PHE A 217 -15.29 -6.49 2.25
N GLU A 218 -14.24 -6.94 2.93
CA GLU A 218 -13.22 -7.82 2.33
C GLU A 218 -13.85 -9.07 1.71
N LYS A 219 -14.73 -9.74 2.48
CA LYS A 219 -15.39 -11.00 2.08
C LYS A 219 -16.48 -10.81 1.03
N LEU A 220 -17.30 -9.76 1.13
CA LEU A 220 -18.56 -9.65 0.37
C LEU A 220 -18.50 -8.73 -0.84
N ASP A 221 -17.60 -7.74 -0.87
CA ASP A 221 -17.55 -6.81 -2.00
C ASP A 221 -16.96 -7.47 -3.26
N ASN A 222 -17.40 -7.04 -4.44
CA ASN A 222 -16.97 -7.60 -5.72
C ASN A 222 -15.89 -6.77 -6.44
N LYS A 223 -15.29 -5.76 -5.79
CA LYS A 223 -14.17 -5.01 -6.37
C LYS A 223 -12.94 -5.90 -6.58
N LYS A 224 -12.10 -5.47 -7.53
CA LYS A 224 -10.77 -6.04 -7.80
C LYS A 224 -9.95 -6.08 -6.51
N GLY A 225 -9.14 -7.13 -6.35
CA GLY A 225 -8.39 -7.39 -5.10
C GLY A 225 -7.56 -6.20 -4.62
N PHE A 226 -6.84 -5.53 -5.53
CA PHE A 226 -6.02 -4.39 -5.15
C PHE A 226 -6.84 -3.16 -4.71
N LEU A 227 -8.04 -2.96 -5.26
CA LEU A 227 -8.93 -1.88 -4.81
C LEU A 227 -9.40 -2.16 -3.38
N LYS A 228 -9.75 -3.41 -3.06
CA LYS A 228 -10.08 -3.81 -1.69
C LYS A 228 -8.90 -3.56 -0.75
N ALA A 229 -7.70 -3.99 -1.13
CA ALA A 229 -6.48 -3.82 -0.35
C ALA A 229 -6.21 -2.35 0.01
N LEU A 230 -6.23 -1.45 -0.99
CA LEU A 230 -6.05 -0.01 -0.75
C LEU A 230 -7.18 0.58 0.11
N ILE A 231 -8.43 0.15 -0.08
CA ILE A 231 -9.55 0.61 0.76
C ILE A 231 -9.38 0.14 2.21
N ILE A 232 -8.92 -1.09 2.42
CA ILE A 232 -8.62 -1.65 3.74
C ILE A 232 -7.54 -0.83 4.43
N GLU A 233 -6.45 -0.55 3.71
CA GLU A 233 -5.33 0.25 4.21
C GLU A 233 -5.78 1.64 4.65
N TYR A 234 -6.58 2.32 3.82
CA TYR A 234 -7.21 3.58 4.15
C TYR A 234 -8.08 3.48 5.41
N PHE A 235 -8.95 2.47 5.47
CA PHE A 235 -9.96 2.39 6.51
C PHE A 235 -9.38 2.15 7.90
N ILE A 236 -8.37 1.26 8.02
CA ILE A 236 -7.65 1.05 9.28
C ILE A 236 -6.99 2.36 9.75
N ASN A 237 -6.36 3.10 8.84
CA ASN A 237 -5.74 4.39 9.17
C ASN A 237 -6.76 5.50 9.49
N TYR A 238 -7.97 5.41 8.95
CA TYR A 238 -9.07 6.32 9.24
C TYR A 238 -9.66 6.09 10.63
N ILE A 239 -9.94 4.83 11.01
CA ILE A 239 -10.58 4.53 12.30
C ILE A 239 -9.56 4.43 13.45
N LYS A 240 -8.31 4.08 13.15
CA LYS A 240 -7.19 3.88 14.09
C LYS A 240 -7.60 2.98 15.27
N PRO A 241 -7.77 1.66 15.04
CA PRO A 241 -8.31 0.74 16.03
C PRO A 241 -7.33 0.38 17.17
N PHE A 242 -6.03 0.61 16.98
CA PHE A 242 -4.95 0.23 17.90
C PHE A 242 -4.38 1.43 18.65
N ASP A 243 -3.74 1.18 19.80
CA ASP A 243 -3.02 2.21 20.54
C ASP A 243 -1.83 2.79 19.74
N ASP A 244 -1.20 1.95 18.92
CA ASP A 244 -0.04 2.27 18.08
C ASP A 244 -0.04 1.42 16.80
N ASN A 245 0.90 1.70 15.89
CA ASN A 245 1.14 0.92 14.67
C ASN A 245 -0.04 0.80 13.69
N ASN A 246 -1.09 1.63 13.81
CA ASN A 246 -2.26 1.62 12.92
C ASN A 246 -1.91 1.64 11.42
N LEU A 247 -0.91 2.44 11.04
CA LEU A 247 -0.46 2.49 9.65
C LEU A 247 0.08 1.15 9.18
N LEU A 248 1.04 0.59 9.92
CA LEU A 248 1.68 -0.67 9.59
C LEU A 248 0.67 -1.84 9.60
N MET A 249 -0.25 -1.86 10.56
CA MET A 249 -1.33 -2.84 10.62
C MET A 249 -2.27 -2.75 9.41
N GLY A 250 -2.61 -1.53 8.99
CA GLY A 250 -3.42 -1.30 7.78
C GLY A 250 -2.74 -1.84 6.52
N VAL A 251 -1.43 -1.62 6.41
CA VAL A 251 -0.63 -2.14 5.29
C VAL A 251 -0.53 -3.66 5.34
N LEU A 252 -0.29 -4.27 6.51
CA LEU A 252 -0.22 -5.74 6.64
C LEU A 252 -1.54 -6.39 6.23
N LEU A 253 -2.68 -5.86 6.69
CA LEU A 253 -3.99 -6.39 6.32
C LEU A 253 -4.28 -6.18 4.82
N SER A 254 -3.83 -5.07 4.25
CA SER A 254 -3.89 -4.79 2.80
C SER A 254 -3.08 -5.83 2.01
N LYS A 255 -1.83 -6.11 2.41
CA LYS A 255 -0.98 -7.14 1.80
C LYS A 255 -1.58 -8.54 1.95
N TRP A 256 -2.25 -8.83 3.07
CA TRP A 256 -2.93 -10.11 3.28
C TRP A 256 -4.14 -10.25 2.35
N CYS A 257 -4.91 -9.17 2.16
CA CYS A 257 -5.98 -9.15 1.17
C CYS A 257 -5.45 -9.41 -0.25
N LEU A 258 -4.30 -8.83 -0.63
CA LEU A 258 -3.66 -9.06 -1.93
C LEU A 258 -3.15 -10.49 -2.10
N SER A 259 -2.53 -11.06 -1.06
CA SER A 259 -1.99 -12.42 -1.14
C SER A 259 -3.11 -13.43 -1.45
N ARG A 260 -4.29 -13.22 -0.86
CA ARG A 260 -5.53 -13.97 -1.12
C ARG A 260 -6.16 -13.67 -2.48
N ALA A 261 -5.92 -12.50 -3.04
CA ALA A 261 -6.46 -12.07 -4.34
C ALA A 261 -5.56 -12.42 -5.55
N ASN A 262 -4.80 -13.52 -5.44
CA ASN A 262 -3.88 -14.09 -6.44
C ASN A 262 -2.46 -13.52 -6.48
N LEU A 263 -2.06 -12.58 -5.63
CA LEU A 263 -0.66 -12.11 -5.60
C LEU A 263 0.24 -12.98 -4.73
N THR A 264 -0.30 -13.86 -3.88
CA THR A 264 0.46 -14.80 -3.04
C THR A 264 1.58 -14.08 -2.25
N ASN A 265 2.80 -14.64 -2.21
CA ASN A 265 3.93 -14.10 -1.46
C ASN A 265 4.45 -12.78 -2.04
N VAL A 266 4.19 -12.49 -3.31
CA VAL A 266 4.59 -11.21 -3.95
C VAL A 266 4.00 -10.00 -3.20
N ALA A 267 2.86 -10.19 -2.54
CA ALA A 267 2.23 -9.13 -1.75
C ALA A 267 3.17 -8.55 -0.68
N SER A 268 4.07 -9.34 -0.09
CA SER A 268 4.95 -8.89 1.00
C SER A 268 5.94 -7.80 0.57
N ILE A 269 6.37 -7.84 -0.69
CA ILE A 269 7.38 -6.94 -1.26
C ILE A 269 6.79 -5.75 -2.02
N LEU A 270 5.46 -5.63 -2.09
CA LEU A 270 4.82 -4.47 -2.72
C LEU A 270 4.96 -3.23 -1.82
N PRO A 271 5.33 -2.06 -2.37
CA PRO A 271 5.66 -0.85 -1.60
C PRO A 271 4.41 -0.02 -1.23
N PHE A 272 3.40 -0.66 -0.65
CA PHE A 272 2.11 -0.03 -0.33
C PHE A 272 2.22 1.07 0.73
N GLU A 273 3.25 1.01 1.57
CA GLU A 273 3.58 2.02 2.59
C GLU A 273 3.74 3.43 1.98
N ALA A 274 4.07 3.52 0.69
CA ALA A 274 4.18 4.78 -0.04
C ALA A 274 2.86 5.59 -0.06
N ALA A 275 1.70 4.93 0.06
CA ALA A 275 0.40 5.58 0.06
C ALA A 275 0.17 6.51 1.26
N PHE A 276 1.01 6.41 2.29
CA PHE A 276 0.90 7.19 3.53
C PHE A 276 2.07 8.15 3.78
N ILE A 277 2.94 8.38 2.79
CA ILE A 277 3.97 9.41 2.91
C ILE A 277 3.29 10.79 3.14
N PRO A 278 3.57 11.47 4.27
CA PRO A 278 2.86 12.69 4.64
C PRO A 278 2.97 13.77 3.57
N SER A 279 1.80 14.29 3.15
CA SER A 279 1.72 15.43 2.24
C SER A 279 0.43 16.19 2.47
N ASN A 280 0.40 17.49 2.12
CA ASN A 280 -0.82 18.30 2.23
C ASN A 280 -1.97 17.70 1.41
N ARG A 281 -1.64 17.22 0.19
CA ARG A 281 -2.60 16.57 -0.71
C ARG A 281 -3.26 15.33 -0.08
N LEU A 282 -2.50 14.50 0.62
CA LEU A 282 -3.06 13.32 1.32
C LEU A 282 -4.04 13.75 2.42
N ASN A 283 -3.70 14.76 3.22
CA ASN A 283 -4.59 15.28 4.26
C ASN A 283 -5.87 15.86 3.65
N ASP A 284 -5.76 16.64 2.57
CA ASP A 284 -6.91 17.22 1.88
C ASP A 284 -7.82 16.12 1.28
N TYR A 285 -7.24 15.01 0.81
CA TYR A 285 -7.99 13.84 0.34
C TYR A 285 -8.69 13.11 1.48
N PHE A 286 -8.06 12.98 2.65
CA PHE A 286 -8.70 12.37 3.82
C PHE A 286 -9.91 13.20 4.27
N GLU A 287 -9.77 14.52 4.35
CA GLU A 287 -10.89 15.41 4.64
C GLU A 287 -11.99 15.30 3.57
N SER A 288 -11.62 15.24 2.29
CA SER A 288 -12.57 15.12 1.17
C SER A 288 -13.35 13.81 1.21
N ILE A 289 -12.72 12.68 1.55
CA ILE A 289 -13.38 11.38 1.70
C ILE A 289 -14.36 11.44 2.87
N GLN A 290 -14.00 12.02 4.01
CA GLN A 290 -14.91 12.11 5.16
C GLN A 290 -16.15 12.98 4.87
N GLN A 291 -16.00 14.02 4.05
CA GLN A 291 -17.12 14.89 3.65
C GLN A 291 -18.02 14.26 2.58
N THR A 292 -17.45 13.48 1.65
CA THR A 292 -18.17 13.01 0.46
C THR A 292 -18.51 11.52 0.50
N GLY A 293 -17.77 10.70 1.23
CA GLY A 293 -17.80 9.24 1.17
C GLY A 293 -17.06 8.65 -0.03
N ASP A 294 -16.36 9.46 -0.84
CA ASP A 294 -15.75 9.04 -2.10
C ASP A 294 -14.31 8.56 -1.92
N VAL A 295 -14.05 7.25 -1.84
CA VAL A 295 -12.69 6.72 -1.62
C VAL A 295 -11.76 6.89 -2.82
N THR A 296 -12.28 7.31 -3.96
CA THR A 296 -11.50 7.45 -5.20
C THR A 296 -10.33 8.42 -5.04
N TYR A 297 -10.45 9.43 -4.18
CA TYR A 297 -9.34 10.35 -3.87
C TYR A 297 -8.09 9.58 -3.38
N PHE A 298 -8.28 8.68 -2.42
CA PHE A 298 -7.19 7.88 -1.88
C PHE A 298 -6.67 6.88 -2.90
N LEU A 299 -7.57 6.23 -3.65
CA LEU A 299 -7.18 5.26 -4.67
C LEU A 299 -6.27 5.88 -5.74
N MET A 300 -6.65 7.04 -6.28
CA MET A 300 -5.83 7.75 -7.26
C MET A 300 -4.48 8.15 -6.69
N TYR A 301 -4.47 8.69 -5.46
CA TYR A 301 -3.24 9.09 -4.77
C TYR A 301 -2.30 7.91 -4.52
N ALA A 302 -2.82 6.81 -3.97
CA ALA A 302 -2.04 5.64 -3.63
C ALA A 302 -1.42 5.01 -4.88
N MET A 303 -2.22 4.83 -5.95
CA MET A 303 -1.69 4.31 -7.22
C MET A 303 -0.61 5.22 -7.83
N GLU A 304 -0.77 6.55 -7.74
CA GLU A 304 0.24 7.53 -8.17
C GLU A 304 1.56 7.37 -7.38
N LYS A 305 1.49 7.09 -6.08
CA LYS A 305 2.67 6.91 -5.23
C LYS A 305 3.35 5.55 -5.40
N ILE A 306 2.56 4.50 -5.58
CA ILE A 306 3.05 3.12 -5.67
C ILE A 306 3.59 2.83 -7.08
N SER A 307 2.96 3.35 -8.13
CA SER A 307 3.30 3.00 -9.51
C SER A 307 4.78 3.20 -9.87
N PRO A 308 5.44 4.35 -9.56
CA PRO A 308 6.85 4.52 -9.86
C PRO A 308 7.78 3.56 -9.10
N LEU A 309 7.38 3.14 -7.90
CA LEU A 309 8.15 2.20 -7.08
C LEU A 309 8.06 0.77 -7.63
N LEU A 310 6.95 0.42 -8.28
CA LEU A 310 6.86 -0.83 -9.02
C LEU A 310 7.81 -0.82 -10.23
N ASP A 311 7.98 0.31 -10.92
CA ASP A 311 8.96 0.44 -12.01
C ASP A 311 10.39 0.27 -11.48
N GLU A 312 10.73 0.91 -10.36
CA GLU A 312 12.05 0.77 -9.72
C GLU A 312 12.36 -0.70 -9.38
N LEU A 313 11.39 -1.43 -8.82
CA LEU A 313 11.56 -2.85 -8.50
C LEU A 313 11.65 -3.73 -9.75
N LEU A 314 10.87 -3.45 -10.79
CA LEU A 314 10.96 -4.14 -12.09
C LEU A 314 12.33 -3.94 -12.73
N ASP A 315 12.85 -2.71 -12.71
CA ASP A 315 14.17 -2.39 -13.21
C ASP A 315 15.25 -3.18 -12.46
N GLN A 316 15.14 -3.32 -11.13
CA GLN A 316 16.06 -4.17 -10.37
C GLN A 316 15.97 -5.64 -10.77
N MET A 317 14.77 -6.20 -10.92
CA MET A 317 14.60 -7.58 -11.40
C MET A 317 15.26 -7.79 -12.75
N HIS A 318 15.11 -6.83 -13.67
CA HIS A 318 15.77 -6.87 -14.97
C HIS A 318 17.29 -6.79 -14.87
N GLN A 319 17.86 -6.02 -13.93
CA GLN A 319 19.31 -5.99 -13.71
C GLN A 319 19.84 -7.29 -13.12
N ILE A 320 19.14 -7.86 -12.13
CA ILE A 320 19.46 -9.16 -11.54
C ILE A 320 19.48 -10.24 -12.64
N ASN A 321 18.42 -10.33 -13.44
CA ASN A 321 18.31 -11.30 -14.53
C ASN A 321 19.42 -11.12 -15.59
N LYS A 322 19.79 -9.87 -15.93
CA LYS A 322 20.92 -9.61 -16.85
C LYS A 322 22.25 -10.08 -16.27
N ASN A 323 22.47 -9.94 -14.96
CA ASN A 323 23.69 -10.36 -14.31
C ASN A 323 23.82 -11.89 -14.27
N ILE A 324 22.70 -12.62 -14.12
CA ILE A 324 22.66 -14.09 -14.23
C ILE A 324 23.09 -14.51 -15.63
N ILE A 325 22.45 -13.97 -16.68
CA ILE A 325 22.75 -14.31 -18.08
C ILE A 325 24.23 -14.08 -18.37
N LYS A 326 24.80 -12.96 -17.90
CA LYS A 326 26.24 -12.70 -18.05
C LYS A 326 27.09 -13.76 -17.36
N LYS A 327 26.80 -14.11 -16.10
CA LYS A 327 27.54 -15.15 -15.37
C LYS A 327 27.47 -16.49 -16.10
N GLU A 328 26.29 -16.91 -16.54
CA GLU A 328 26.12 -18.16 -17.30
C GLU A 328 26.88 -18.17 -18.62
N HIS A 329 26.93 -17.04 -19.34
CA HIS A 329 27.75 -16.92 -20.55
C HIS A 329 29.25 -17.03 -20.26
N PHE A 330 29.75 -16.32 -19.24
CA PHE A 330 31.16 -16.41 -18.82
C PHE A 330 31.53 -17.82 -18.35
N ASP A 331 30.66 -18.49 -17.61
CA ASP A 331 30.90 -19.85 -17.12
C ASP A 331 30.93 -20.86 -18.29
N LYS A 332 30.06 -20.70 -19.30
CA LYS A 332 30.09 -21.52 -20.53
C LYS A 332 31.38 -21.32 -21.33
N GLU A 333 31.79 -20.07 -21.57
CA GLU A 333 33.04 -19.77 -22.26
C GLU A 333 34.25 -20.38 -21.54
N LYS A 334 34.25 -20.32 -20.20
CA LYS A 334 35.31 -20.92 -19.38
C LYS A 334 35.35 -22.44 -19.50
N ILE A 335 34.19 -23.11 -19.48
CA ILE A 335 34.10 -24.57 -19.68
C ILE A 335 34.55 -24.97 -21.09
N GLU A 336 34.20 -24.20 -22.13
CA GLU A 336 34.66 -24.44 -23.51
C GLU A 336 36.17 -24.26 -23.67
N MET A 337 36.76 -23.28 -22.97
CA MET A 337 38.22 -23.09 -22.92
C MET A 337 38.94 -24.22 -22.17
N GLU A 338 38.36 -24.74 -21.09
CA GLU A 338 38.94 -25.83 -20.30
C GLU A 338 38.78 -27.22 -20.96
N THR A 339 37.80 -27.40 -21.86
CA THR A 339 37.52 -28.67 -22.55
C THR A 339 38.11 -28.75 -23.96
N SER A 340 38.69 -27.67 -24.47
CA SER A 340 39.38 -27.66 -25.76
C SER A 340 40.66 -28.51 -25.70
N PRO A 341 40.82 -29.56 -26.53
CA PRO A 341 41.99 -30.41 -26.48
C PRO A 341 43.25 -29.62 -26.88
N VAL A 342 44.28 -29.71 -26.04
CA VAL A 342 45.64 -29.27 -26.41
C VAL A 342 46.07 -30.13 -27.58
N ILE A 343 46.05 -29.57 -28.79
CA ILE A 343 46.67 -30.21 -29.96
C ILE A 343 48.17 -30.08 -29.72
N GLU A 344 48.78 -31.09 -29.11
CA GLU A 344 50.23 -31.26 -29.15
C GLU A 344 50.63 -31.54 -30.60
N GLU A 345 51.23 -30.54 -31.26
CA GLU A 345 51.93 -30.74 -32.52
C GLU A 345 53.10 -31.70 -32.29
N ILE A 346 52.91 -32.97 -32.62
CA ILE A 346 53.97 -33.97 -32.69
C ILE A 346 54.88 -33.58 -33.87
N LYS A 347 56.11 -33.14 -33.56
CA LYS A 347 57.18 -32.85 -34.52
C LYS A 347 57.94 -34.10 -34.96
#